data_AF-A0A937QQC7-F1
#
_entry.id   AF-A0A937QQC7-F1
#
_cell.length_a   1.000
_cell.length_b   1.000
_cell.length_c   1.000
_cell.angle_alpha   90.00
_cell.angle_beta   90.00
_cell.angle_gamma   90.00
#
_symmetry.space_group_name_H-M   'P 1'
#
loop_
_entity.id
_entity.type
_entity.pdbx_description
1 polymer ?
#
loop_
_entity_poly.entity_id
_entity_poly.type
_entity_poly.pdbx_seq_one_letter_code
_entity_poly.pdbx_strand_id
1 'polypeptide(L)'
;MKLKTTKRSVILVLMTLVLVLMILTQGCKKKKQPTSQSARQAKPTANKPATAKPAAAKPATAKPVTQAVEQTICPVMGKAIDKSIFTEHKGKRVYFCCKECQATFEANPEKYVSKLPQFKN
;
A
#
# COMPACT_ATOMS: atom_id res chain seq x y z
N MET A 1 38.12 13.14 30.96
CA MET A 1 36.92 12.98 30.10
C MET A 1 36.50 11.51 29.91
N LYS A 2 36.31 10.70 30.98
CA LYS A 2 35.95 9.26 30.85
C LYS A 2 34.60 8.86 31.47
N LEU A 3 33.89 9.79 32.13
CA LEU A 3 32.67 9.48 32.90
C LEU A 3 31.34 9.74 32.15
N LYS A 4 31.37 10.47 31.02
CA LYS A 4 30.15 10.84 30.26
C LYS A 4 29.72 9.79 29.23
N THR A 5 30.65 9.01 28.70
CA THR A 5 30.36 7.95 27.70
C THR A 5 29.69 6.75 28.36
N THR A 6 30.12 6.37 29.56
CA THR A 6 29.56 5.23 30.31
C THR A 6 28.11 5.49 30.74
N LYS A 7 27.76 6.72 31.17
CA LYS A 7 26.39 7.06 31.57
C LYS A 7 25.40 7.03 30.38
N ARG A 8 25.82 7.46 29.19
CA ARG A 8 24.96 7.43 27.98
C ARG A 8 24.75 6.02 27.46
N SER A 9 25.78 5.17 27.49
CA SER A 9 25.65 3.76 27.10
C SER A 9 24.79 2.97 28.10
N VAL A 10 24.91 3.22 29.40
CA VAL A 10 24.09 2.55 30.43
C VAL A 10 22.61 2.94 30.32
N ILE A 11 22.30 4.21 30.03
CA ILE A 11 20.91 4.67 29.81
C ILE A 11 20.32 4.02 28.55
N LEU A 12 21.07 3.94 27.46
CA LEU A 12 20.62 3.28 26.22
C LEU A 12 20.33 1.78 26.45
N VAL A 13 21.21 1.08 27.15
CA VAL A 13 21.01 -0.35 27.47
C VAL A 13 19.80 -0.55 28.39
N LEU A 14 19.64 0.28 29.44
CA LEU A 14 18.46 0.26 30.32
C LEU A 14 17.15 0.53 29.58
N MET A 15 17.12 1.51 28.67
CA MET A 15 15.92 1.83 27.88
C MET A 15 15.54 0.68 26.94
N THR A 16 16.51 0.03 26.29
CA THR A 16 16.23 -1.15 25.46
C THR A 16 15.72 -2.33 26.27
N LEU A 17 16.23 -2.52 27.50
CA LEU A 17 15.84 -3.62 28.37
C LEU A 17 14.42 -3.43 28.93
N VAL A 18 14.03 -2.19 29.27
CA VAL A 18 12.66 -1.84 29.69
C VAL A 18 11.66 -1.99 28.54
N LEU A 19 12.05 -1.63 27.31
CA LEU A 19 11.19 -1.77 26.13
C LEU A 19 10.92 -3.25 25.80
N VAL A 20 11.94 -4.12 25.88
CA VAL A 20 11.77 -5.57 25.68
C VAL A 20 10.90 -6.18 26.78
N LEU A 21 11.04 -5.73 28.03
CA LEU A 21 10.21 -6.18 29.15
C LEU A 21 8.72 -5.81 28.98
N MET A 22 8.42 -4.64 28.41
CA MET A 22 7.03 -4.21 28.10
C MET A 22 6.39 -4.98 26.94
N ILE A 23 7.16 -5.52 26.01
CA ILE A 23 6.64 -6.34 24.90
C ILE A 23 6.25 -7.74 25.41
N LEU A 24 6.96 -8.27 26.42
CA LEU A 24 6.68 -9.58 26.99
C LEU A 24 5.39 -9.62 27.85
N THR A 25 4.90 -8.48 28.36
CA THR A 25 3.70 -8.44 29.22
C THR A 25 2.38 -8.38 28.45
N GLN A 26 2.39 -8.18 27.13
CA GLN A 26 1.17 -8.13 26.31
C GLN A 26 0.71 -9.51 25.79
N GLY A 27 1.45 -10.59 26.09
CA GLY A 27 1.16 -11.93 25.59
C GLY A 27 0.45 -12.85 26.60
N CYS A 28 -0.89 -12.81 26.63
CA CYS A 28 -1.86 -13.92 26.90
C CYS A 28 -3.09 -13.50 27.73
N LYS A 29 -4.19 -13.15 27.05
CA LYS A 29 -5.56 -13.18 27.61
C LYS A 29 -6.52 -13.66 26.50
N LYS A 30 -6.66 -14.98 26.29
CA LYS A 30 -7.58 -15.93 26.96
C LYS A 30 -9.01 -15.93 26.37
N LYS A 31 -9.27 -16.95 25.54
CA LYS A 31 -10.46 -17.83 25.45
C LYS A 31 -11.82 -17.21 25.04
N LYS A 32 -12.47 -17.77 24.01
CA LYS A 32 -13.43 -18.91 24.09
C LYS A 32 -14.13 -19.15 22.72
N GLN A 33 -14.04 -20.38 22.22
CA GLN A 33 -15.08 -21.01 21.39
C GLN A 33 -16.23 -21.42 22.34
N PRO A 34 -17.51 -21.44 21.92
CA PRO A 34 -18.10 -22.68 21.39
C PRO A 34 -19.15 -22.51 20.26
N THR A 35 -19.22 -23.54 19.41
CA THR A 35 -20.43 -24.27 18.92
C THR A 35 -21.78 -23.53 18.96
N SER A 36 -22.45 -23.29 17.83
CA SER A 36 -23.34 -24.23 17.11
C SER A 36 -24.83 -24.00 17.44
N GLN A 37 -25.67 -24.19 16.42
CA GLN A 37 -27.14 -24.21 16.39
C GLN A 37 -27.83 -22.84 16.31
N SER A 38 -28.87 -22.61 15.52
CA SER A 38 -29.52 -23.32 14.41
C SER A 38 -30.70 -22.42 13.98
N ALA A 39 -31.11 -22.56 12.71
CA ALA A 39 -32.49 -22.44 12.22
C ALA A 39 -33.02 -21.12 11.62
N ARG A 40 -33.42 -21.28 10.33
CA ARG A 40 -34.57 -20.71 9.58
C ARG A 40 -34.31 -19.45 8.74
N GLN A 41 -34.10 -19.61 7.43
CA GLN A 41 -35.10 -19.63 6.31
C GLN A 41 -35.65 -18.21 6.01
N ALA A 42 -35.75 -17.67 4.79
CA ALA A 42 -35.48 -18.09 3.43
C ALA A 42 -35.56 -16.85 2.51
N LYS A 43 -34.85 -16.82 1.37
CA LYS A 43 -35.36 -16.34 0.05
C LYS A 43 -34.33 -16.62 -1.05
N PRO A 44 -34.68 -17.37 -2.12
CA PRO A 44 -33.86 -17.44 -3.32
C PRO A 44 -34.27 -16.28 -4.23
N THR A 45 -33.33 -15.43 -4.61
CA THR A 45 -33.52 -14.65 -5.83
C THR A 45 -32.17 -14.44 -6.50
N ALA A 46 -32.08 -15.01 -7.69
CA ALA A 46 -30.96 -14.89 -8.60
C ALA A 46 -30.54 -13.43 -8.76
N ASN A 47 -29.23 -13.18 -8.68
CA ASN A 47 -28.53 -12.20 -9.51
C ASN A 47 -27.01 -12.48 -9.43
N LYS A 48 -26.48 -12.99 -10.53
CA LYS A 48 -25.06 -12.90 -10.94
C LYS A 48 -25.09 -11.92 -12.14
N PRO A 49 -24.09 -11.06 -12.41
CA PRO A 49 -22.70 -11.05 -11.94
C PRO A 49 -22.25 -9.69 -11.39
N ALA A 50 -21.30 -9.65 -10.44
CA ALA A 50 -20.35 -8.53 -10.37
C ALA A 50 -19.29 -8.73 -9.28
N THR A 51 -18.09 -8.27 -9.63
CA THR A 51 -17.06 -7.73 -8.74
C THR A 51 -16.34 -8.70 -7.81
N ALA A 52 -15.27 -9.27 -8.38
CA ALA A 52 -14.05 -9.49 -7.62
C ALA A 52 -13.63 -8.18 -6.92
N LYS A 53 -13.66 -8.24 -5.59
CA LYS A 53 -12.56 -7.98 -4.65
C LYS A 53 -12.09 -6.51 -4.44
N PRO A 54 -11.88 -6.09 -3.18
CA PRO A 54 -12.13 -4.73 -2.71
C PRO A 54 -10.85 -3.89 -2.52
N ALA A 55 -11.07 -2.66 -2.03
CA ALA A 55 -10.13 -1.57 -1.70
C ALA A 55 -9.91 -0.61 -2.87
N ALA A 56 -10.59 0.54 -2.98
CA ALA A 56 -10.99 1.47 -1.91
C ALA A 56 -9.86 1.71 -0.90
N ALA A 57 -8.66 2.00 -1.41
CA ALA A 57 -7.75 2.89 -0.72
C ALA A 57 -7.76 4.23 -1.46
N LYS A 58 -8.51 5.17 -0.89
CA LYS A 58 -8.36 6.61 -1.12
C LYS A 58 -6.87 6.98 -0.96
N PRO A 59 -6.39 8.01 -1.67
CA PRO A 59 -6.13 9.22 -0.91
C PRO A 59 -6.85 10.42 -1.54
N ALA A 60 -7.79 10.97 -0.78
CA ALA A 60 -8.20 12.35 -0.92
C ALA A 60 -7.23 13.20 -0.12
N THR A 61 -6.20 13.70 -0.82
CA THR A 61 -5.59 15.03 -0.67
C THR A 61 -4.40 15.10 -1.63
N ALA A 62 -4.66 15.26 -2.93
CA ALA A 62 -3.63 15.61 -3.90
C ALA A 62 -3.88 17.04 -4.36
N LYS A 63 -3.03 17.97 -3.90
CA LYS A 63 -2.81 19.25 -4.58
C LYS A 63 -2.65 18.97 -6.09
N PRO A 64 -3.13 19.85 -6.98
CA PRO A 64 -2.95 19.66 -8.42
C PRO A 64 -1.45 19.59 -8.70
N VAL A 65 -0.97 18.38 -9.03
CA VAL A 65 0.42 18.16 -9.43
C VAL A 65 0.53 18.69 -10.86
N THR A 66 0.64 20.00 -10.99
CA THR A 66 0.94 20.72 -12.21
C THR A 66 2.40 20.45 -12.57
N GLN A 67 2.69 19.25 -13.08
CA GLN A 67 3.88 19.00 -13.87
C GLN A 67 3.47 18.17 -15.07
N ALA A 68 3.43 18.86 -16.21
CA ALA A 68 2.96 18.45 -17.52
C ALA A 68 3.29 17.00 -17.86
N VAL A 69 2.24 16.22 -18.11
CA VAL A 69 2.35 14.84 -18.56
C VAL A 69 2.19 14.81 -20.07
N GLU A 70 3.29 14.60 -20.78
CA GLU A 70 3.32 14.31 -22.22
C GLU A 70 3.08 12.81 -22.52
N GLN A 71 2.84 12.01 -21.48
CA GLN A 71 2.57 10.59 -21.63
C GLN A 71 1.16 10.38 -22.20
N THR A 72 1.08 10.00 -23.47
CA THR A 72 -0.17 9.60 -24.15
C THR A 72 -0.32 8.08 -24.28
N ILE A 73 0.78 7.34 -24.08
CA ILE A 73 0.89 5.90 -24.31
C ILE A 73 1.21 5.16 -23.00
N CYS A 74 0.56 4.01 -22.80
CA CYS A 74 0.77 3.10 -21.69
C CYS A 74 2.18 2.47 -21.78
N PRO A 75 3.03 2.58 -20.74
CA PRO A 75 4.40 2.09 -20.78
C PRO A 75 4.51 0.55 -20.76
N VAL A 76 3.44 -0.14 -20.34
CA VAL A 76 3.38 -1.61 -20.25
C VAL A 76 2.96 -2.22 -21.59
N MET A 77 1.83 -1.77 -22.15
CA MET A 77 1.21 -2.38 -23.34
C MET A 77 1.27 -1.51 -24.61
N GLY A 78 1.68 -0.25 -24.54
CA GLY A 78 1.73 0.64 -25.70
C GLY A 78 0.38 1.13 -26.22
N LYS A 79 -0.71 0.96 -25.45
CA LYS A 79 -2.06 1.45 -25.79
C LYS A 79 -2.30 2.88 -25.30
N ALA A 80 -3.36 3.54 -25.76
CA ALA A 80 -3.79 4.84 -25.23
C ALA A 80 -4.07 4.77 -23.72
N ILE A 81 -3.68 5.80 -22.98
CA ILE A 81 -3.85 5.85 -21.52
C ILE A 81 -5.29 6.19 -21.11
N ASP A 82 -5.69 5.73 -19.93
CA ASP A 82 -6.85 6.22 -19.20
C ASP A 82 -6.38 7.13 -18.05
N LYS A 83 -6.88 8.36 -18.02
CA LYS A 83 -6.51 9.34 -16.98
C LYS A 83 -7.04 8.97 -15.59
N SER A 84 -8.00 8.05 -15.52
CA SER A 84 -8.58 7.53 -14.28
C SER A 84 -7.68 6.49 -13.60
N ILE A 85 -6.77 5.88 -14.35
CA ILE A 85 -5.89 4.80 -13.88
C ILE A 85 -4.46 5.34 -13.86
N PHE A 86 -3.99 5.70 -12.67
CA PHE A 86 -2.67 6.26 -12.50
C PHE A 86 -2.04 5.81 -11.18
N THR A 87 -0.71 5.86 -11.14
CA THR A 87 0.08 5.74 -9.92
C THR A 87 1.04 6.91 -9.81
N GLU A 88 1.49 7.22 -8.60
CA GLU A 88 2.48 8.26 -8.37
C GLU A 88 3.84 7.62 -8.11
N HIS A 89 4.82 7.95 -8.95
CA HIS A 89 6.18 7.42 -8.85
C HIS A 89 7.19 8.56 -8.87
N LYS A 90 8.02 8.67 -7.83
CA LYS A 90 9.02 9.74 -7.65
C LYS A 90 8.43 11.16 -7.83
N GLY A 91 7.23 11.39 -7.28
CA GLY A 91 6.54 12.68 -7.36
C GLY A 91 5.96 13.02 -8.75
N LYS A 92 6.00 12.09 -9.70
CA LYS A 92 5.37 12.23 -11.02
C LYS A 92 4.24 11.23 -11.17
N ARG A 93 3.17 11.64 -11.83
CA ARG A 93 2.03 10.78 -12.13
C ARG A 93 2.30 9.97 -13.40
N VAL A 94 2.05 8.67 -13.34
CA VAL A 94 2.16 7.74 -14.48
C VAL A 94 0.78 7.17 -14.74
N TYR A 95 0.31 7.27 -15.98
CA TYR A 95 -1.02 6.82 -16.38
C TYR A 95 -0.97 5.47 -17.10
N PHE A 96 -2.06 4.71 -17.07
CA PHE A 96 -2.13 3.37 -17.63
C PHE A 96 -3.41 3.16 -18.42
N CYS A 97 -3.41 2.21 -19.36
CA CYS A 97 -4.60 1.86 -20.13
C CYS A 97 -5.57 0.93 -19.37
N CYS A 98 -5.10 0.22 -18.33
CA CYS A 98 -5.91 -0.68 -17.51
C CYS A 98 -5.27 -0.91 -16.13
N LYS A 99 -6.05 -1.45 -15.18
CA LYS A 99 -5.58 -1.73 -13.81
C LYS A 99 -4.47 -2.77 -13.74
N GLU A 100 -4.46 -3.75 -14.65
CA GLU A 100 -3.39 -4.75 -14.71
C GLU A 100 -2.05 -4.12 -15.12
N CYS A 101 -2.07 -3.13 -16.01
CA CYS A 101 -0.87 -2.37 -16.36
C CYS A 101 -0.35 -1.57 -15.17
N GLN A 102 -1.24 -0.97 -14.38
CA GLN A 102 -0.85 -0.30 -13.15
C GLN A 102 -0.16 -1.27 -12.18
N ALA A 103 -0.78 -2.42 -11.90
CA ALA A 103 -0.20 -3.42 -11.00
C ALA A 103 1.16 -3.95 -11.51
N THR A 104 1.28 -4.17 -12.83
CA THR A 104 2.52 -4.59 -13.47
C THR A 104 3.62 -3.54 -13.34
N PHE A 105 3.26 -2.26 -13.45
CA PHE A 105 4.18 -1.16 -13.23
C PHE A 105 4.60 -1.07 -11.76
N GLU A 106 3.68 -1.17 -10.81
CA GLU A 106 3.97 -1.12 -9.38
C GLU A 106 4.87 -2.27 -8.92
N ALA A 107 4.76 -3.44 -9.57
CA ALA A 107 5.64 -4.58 -9.31
C ALA A 107 7.09 -4.34 -9.78
N ASN A 108 7.30 -3.60 -10.88
CA ASN A 108 8.62 -3.35 -11.45
C ASN A 108 8.68 -1.96 -12.12
N PRO A 109 8.64 -0.86 -11.36
CA PRO A 109 8.53 0.48 -11.94
C PRO A 109 9.79 0.86 -12.70
N GLU A 110 10.96 0.44 -12.22
CA GLU A 110 12.27 0.75 -12.84
C GLU A 110 12.39 0.25 -14.28
N LYS A 111 11.69 -0.83 -14.64
CA LYS A 111 11.66 -1.36 -16.00
C LYS A 111 10.94 -0.43 -16.99
N TYR A 112 9.99 0.36 -16.50
CA TYR A 112 9.07 1.13 -17.32
C TYR A 112 9.35 2.64 -17.27
N VAL A 113 9.96 3.14 -16.18
CA VAL A 113 10.33 4.56 -16.05
C VAL A 113 11.24 5.05 -17.18
N SER A 114 12.13 4.21 -17.71
CA SER A 114 13.00 4.58 -18.84
C SER A 114 12.23 4.82 -20.14
N LYS A 115 11.02 4.27 -20.29
CA LYS A 115 10.16 4.46 -21.48
C LYS A 115 9.27 5.70 -21.36
N LEU A 116 9.20 6.30 -20.18
CA LEU A 116 8.26 7.36 -19.88
C LEU A 116 8.90 8.73 -20.18
N PRO A 117 8.23 9.58 -20.99
CA PRO A 117 8.74 10.91 -21.36
C PRO A 117 9.07 11.76 -20.14
N GLN A 118 8.27 11.65 -19.08
CA GLN A 118 8.38 12.46 -17.87
C GLN A 118 9.60 12.16 -16.98
N PHE A 119 10.37 11.10 -17.26
CA PHE A 119 11.59 10.73 -16.50
C PHE A 119 12.88 10.83 -17.32
N LYS A 120 12.80 11.29 -18.58
CA LYS A 120 14.00 11.64 -19.36
C LYS A 120 14.46 13.02 -18.92
N ASN A 121 15.67 13.11 -18.37
CA ASN A 121 16.27 14.32 -17.82
C ASN A 121 17.51 14.70 -18.62
#